data_AF-A0A9P7RWY3-F1
#
_entry.id   AF-A0A9P7RWY3-F1
#
_cell.length_a   1.000
_cell.length_b   1.000
_cell.length_c   1.000
_cell.angle_alpha   90.00
_cell.angle_beta   90.00
_cell.angle_gamma   90.00
#
_symmetry.space_group_name_H-M   'P 1'
#
loop_
_entity.id
_entity.type
_entity.pdbx_description
1 polymer ?
#
loop_
_entity_poly.entity_id
_entity_poly.type
_entity_poly.pdbx_seq_one_letter_code
_entity_poly.pdbx_strand_id
1 'polypeptide(L)'
;MSRTSSSTEGSNSREVSPTSPSAKVQFDSALPDGTKKFLQFHVITATLSEKASGKRPASSFIGMAVGKHNYTTSTVNGRDSDPVWHDNLGPMWLKDDTKITFKLRSRSLPLVPAQTIATTKTYKVHELIELQKDLYDRNCTIKLPLEPPSTSNSPPSSPRNTKNTQGSNTSALIINLRLPSSAETATEEVARARVRSNSVRLEQQQLQQRLEQQQQQQQSQQTQRHGLLLKPDDIDSEEDLRLEIDRKAALGESSGSEAVVYKTIEIIPRITVN
;
A
#
# COMPACT_ATOMS: atom_id res chain seq x y z
N MET A 1 -54.19 13.92 -37.82
CA MET A 1 -53.43 13.71 -39.07
C MET A 1 -52.17 14.56 -39.02
N SER A 2 -51.00 13.93 -39.01
CA SER A 2 -49.77 14.33 -39.74
C SER A 2 -48.62 13.45 -39.27
N ARG A 3 -48.21 12.56 -40.18
CA ARG A 3 -46.97 11.79 -40.17
C ARG A 3 -45.96 12.52 -41.04
N THR A 4 -44.68 12.51 -40.64
CA THR A 4 -43.45 12.50 -41.49
C THR A 4 -42.29 12.28 -40.49
N SER A 5 -41.51 11.19 -40.47
CA SER A 5 -40.48 10.72 -41.45
C SER A 5 -39.46 11.84 -41.74
N SER A 6 -38.14 11.69 -41.78
CA SER A 6 -37.16 10.60 -41.63
C SER A 6 -35.78 11.29 -41.49
N SER A 7 -34.75 10.57 -41.02
CA SER A 7 -33.50 10.34 -41.78
C SER A 7 -32.32 10.00 -40.89
N THR A 8 -31.76 8.85 -41.22
CA THR A 8 -30.51 8.21 -40.83
C THR A 8 -29.29 8.90 -41.46
N GLU A 9 -28.30 9.21 -40.63
CA GLU A 9 -26.86 9.13 -40.95
C GLU A 9 -26.20 8.61 -39.64
N GLY A 10 -25.48 7.50 -39.59
CA GLY A 10 -24.37 7.16 -40.47
C GLY A 10 -23.06 7.61 -39.82
N SER A 11 -22.69 7.00 -38.68
CA SER A 11 -21.34 7.15 -38.12
C SER A 11 -20.89 5.87 -37.43
N ASN A 12 -20.24 5.02 -38.23
CA ASN A 12 -19.41 3.91 -37.78
C ASN A 12 -18.26 4.44 -36.92
N SER A 13 -18.47 4.51 -35.62
CA SER A 13 -17.38 4.63 -34.65
C SER A 13 -17.05 3.23 -34.16
N ARG A 14 -15.96 2.65 -34.68
CA ARG A 14 -15.31 1.49 -34.08
C ARG A 14 -14.98 1.84 -32.63
N GLU A 15 -15.77 1.33 -31.68
CA GLU A 15 -15.39 1.22 -30.28
C GLU A 15 -14.17 0.31 -30.21
N VAL A 16 -12.99 0.91 -30.16
CA VAL A 16 -11.79 0.24 -29.68
C VAL A 16 -11.93 0.21 -28.16
N SER A 17 -12.44 -0.90 -27.64
CA SER A 17 -12.42 -1.18 -26.20
C SER A 17 -10.97 -1.11 -25.71
N PRO A 18 -10.60 -0.19 -24.80
CA PRO A 18 -9.35 -0.34 -24.09
C PRO A 18 -9.56 -1.42 -23.05
N THR A 19 -9.20 -2.67 -23.37
CA THR A 19 -8.92 -3.71 -22.37
C THR A 19 -7.65 -3.31 -21.60
N SER A 20 -7.75 -2.26 -20.80
CA SER A 20 -6.82 -2.03 -19.71
C SER A 20 -7.17 -3.05 -18.62
N PRO A 21 -6.27 -3.97 -18.25
CA PRO A 21 -6.49 -4.79 -17.07
C PRO A 21 -6.52 -3.85 -15.87
N SER A 22 -7.72 -3.61 -15.33
CA SER A 22 -7.90 -2.97 -14.04
C SER A 22 -7.40 -3.95 -12.97
N ALA A 23 -6.08 -3.94 -12.77
CA ALA A 23 -5.48 -4.59 -11.62
C ALA A 23 -5.99 -3.84 -10.39
N LYS A 24 -7.00 -4.41 -9.72
CA LYS A 24 -7.30 -4.07 -8.33
C LYS A 24 -6.07 -4.44 -7.53
N VAL A 25 -5.16 -3.48 -7.35
CA VAL A 25 -4.04 -3.60 -6.42
C VAL A 25 -4.66 -3.55 -5.04
N GLN A 26 -4.99 -4.72 -4.52
CA GLN A 26 -5.35 -4.90 -3.11
C GLN A 26 -4.03 -4.78 -2.35
N PHE A 27 -3.78 -3.61 -1.76
CA PHE A 27 -2.63 -3.42 -0.89
C PHE A 27 -2.89 -4.21 0.39
N ASP A 28 -2.32 -5.41 0.48
CA ASP A 28 -2.12 -6.06 1.77
C ASP A 28 -1.29 -5.10 2.63
N SER A 29 -2.00 -4.45 3.54
CA SER A 29 -1.50 -3.37 4.39
C SER A 29 -0.68 -3.92 5.57
N ALA A 30 -0.16 -5.14 5.45
CA ALA A 30 0.77 -5.72 6.40
C ALA A 30 2.19 -5.18 6.12
N LEU A 31 2.39 -3.88 6.33
CA LEU A 31 3.75 -3.35 6.46
C LEU A 31 4.36 -3.89 7.77
N PRO A 32 5.69 -4.13 7.80
CA PRO A 32 6.37 -4.67 8.97
C PRO A 32 6.14 -3.78 10.20
N ASP A 33 5.81 -4.46 11.30
CA ASP A 33 5.48 -3.88 12.60
C ASP A 33 6.59 -2.88 13.02
N GLY A 34 6.19 -1.64 13.34
CA GLY A 34 7.11 -0.55 13.73
C GLY A 34 7.49 0.47 12.63
N THR A 35 7.02 0.32 11.39
CA THR A 35 7.26 1.32 10.34
C THR A 35 6.50 2.62 10.63
N LYS A 36 7.21 3.75 10.71
CA LYS A 36 6.55 5.06 10.83
C LYS A 36 5.90 5.45 9.50
N LYS A 37 4.67 5.97 9.54
CA LYS A 37 3.94 6.53 8.41
C LYS A 37 3.96 8.04 8.46
N PHE A 38 4.14 8.70 7.31
CA PHE A 38 4.11 10.15 7.20
C PHE A 38 2.70 10.60 6.84
N LEU A 39 1.95 11.11 7.82
CA LEU A 39 0.51 11.37 7.70
C LEU A 39 0.17 12.84 7.99
N GLN A 40 -0.90 13.31 7.36
CA GLN A 40 -1.56 14.58 7.62
C GLN A 40 -3.06 14.32 7.86
N PHE A 41 -3.64 14.98 8.86
CA PHE A 41 -5.06 14.87 9.17
C PHE A 41 -5.79 16.08 8.63
N HIS A 42 -6.63 15.88 7.62
CA HIS A 42 -7.50 16.90 7.08
C HIS A 42 -8.84 16.89 7.82
N VAL A 43 -9.09 17.92 8.62
CA VAL A 43 -10.30 18.08 9.42
C VAL A 43 -11.32 18.87 8.61
N ILE A 44 -12.45 18.24 8.28
CA ILE A 44 -13.42 18.80 7.34
C ILE A 44 -14.52 19.54 8.10
N THR A 45 -15.34 18.80 8.85
CA THR A 45 -16.53 19.34 9.52
C THR A 45 -16.91 18.46 10.71
N ALA A 46 -17.82 18.94 11.56
CA ALA A 46 -18.46 18.13 12.58
C ALA A 46 -19.97 18.28 12.51
N THR A 47 -20.69 17.17 12.47
CA THR A 47 -22.15 17.16 12.61
C THR A 47 -22.50 17.18 14.08
N LEU A 48 -23.27 18.16 14.55
CA LEU A 48 -23.65 18.27 15.96
C LEU A 48 -25.15 18.03 16.11
N SER A 49 -25.53 16.99 16.86
CA SER A 49 -26.93 16.77 17.19
C SER A 49 -27.38 17.71 18.31
N GLU A 50 -28.57 18.29 18.14
CA GLU A 50 -29.15 19.22 19.12
C GLU A 50 -29.29 18.57 20.50
N LYS A 51 -29.59 17.27 20.55
CA LYS A 51 -29.74 16.49 21.78
C LYS A 51 -28.42 16.23 22.53
N ALA A 52 -27.29 16.18 21.84
CA ALA A 52 -26.00 15.85 22.46
C ALA A 52 -25.26 17.09 22.99
N SER A 53 -25.49 18.27 22.40
CA SER A 53 -24.74 19.50 22.73
C SER A 53 -25.51 20.47 23.63
N GLY A 54 -26.84 20.34 23.75
CA GLY A 54 -27.70 21.28 24.49
C GLY A 54 -27.84 22.66 23.82
N LYS A 55 -26.74 23.24 23.32
CA LYS A 55 -26.63 24.42 22.46
C LYS A 55 -25.40 24.30 21.56
N ARG A 56 -25.52 24.68 20.28
CA ARG A 56 -24.36 24.72 19.36
C ARG A 56 -23.34 25.77 19.82
N PRO A 57 -22.03 25.47 19.79
CA PRO A 57 -21.02 26.43 20.20
C PRO A 57 -20.95 27.59 19.21
N ALA A 58 -20.93 28.82 19.73
CA ALA A 58 -20.79 30.02 18.90
C ALA A 58 -19.42 30.11 18.20
N SER A 59 -18.40 29.54 18.82
CA SER A 59 -17.01 29.56 18.39
C SER A 59 -16.39 28.21 18.72
N SER A 60 -15.87 27.48 17.74
CA SER A 60 -15.39 26.12 17.93
C SER A 60 -14.14 25.79 17.13
N PHE A 61 -13.34 24.88 17.66
CA PHE A 61 -12.15 24.35 17.01
C PHE A 61 -11.93 22.89 17.45
N ILE A 62 -11.18 22.14 16.65
CA ILE A 62 -10.79 20.77 16.97
C ILE A 62 -9.39 20.78 17.56
N GLY A 63 -9.24 20.22 18.75
CA GLY A 63 -7.96 19.84 19.33
C GLY A 63 -7.66 18.37 19.04
N MET A 64 -6.54 18.07 18.39
CA MET A 64 -6.04 16.72 18.18
C MET A 64 -4.87 16.46 19.13
N ALA A 65 -5.00 15.43 19.96
CA ALA A 65 -3.92 14.93 20.80
C ALA A 65 -3.26 13.72 20.12
N VAL A 66 -1.93 13.75 20.00
CA VAL A 66 -1.10 12.68 19.45
C VAL A 66 0.01 12.39 20.45
N GLY A 67 -0.19 11.38 21.30
CA GLY A 67 0.69 11.14 22.44
C GLY A 67 0.79 12.36 23.37
N LYS A 68 1.97 12.99 23.43
CA LYS A 68 2.24 14.21 24.23
C LYS A 68 2.03 15.52 23.45
N HIS A 69 1.85 15.43 22.14
CA HIS A 69 1.71 16.61 21.28
C HIS A 69 0.24 16.96 21.08
N ASN A 70 -0.04 18.26 20.99
CA ASN A 70 -1.38 18.77 20.74
C ASN A 70 -1.34 19.68 19.52
N TYR A 71 -2.32 19.50 18.65
CA TYR A 71 -2.53 20.30 17.44
C TYR A 71 -3.94 20.86 17.49
N THR A 72 -4.16 22.01 16.86
CA THR A 72 -5.48 22.64 16.82
C THR A 72 -5.78 23.15 15.43
N THR A 73 -7.03 23.03 15.01
CA THR A 73 -7.53 23.77 13.85
C THR A 73 -7.67 25.25 14.19
N SER A 74 -7.92 26.05 13.16
CA SER A 74 -8.50 27.38 13.28
C SER A 74 -9.85 27.33 14.01
N THR A 75 -10.24 28.49 14.53
CA THR A 75 -11.52 28.67 15.19
C THR A 75 -12.57 29.11 14.18
N VAL A 76 -13.67 28.38 14.12
CA VAL A 76 -14.83 28.68 13.28
C VAL A 76 -15.94 29.25 14.15
N ASN A 77 -16.51 30.37 13.72
CA ASN A 77 -17.62 31.04 14.40
C ASN A 77 -18.92 30.78 13.63
N GLY A 78 -19.96 30.33 14.33
CA GLY A 78 -21.27 30.05 13.73
C GLY A 78 -22.17 29.31 14.70
N ARG A 79 -23.39 29.82 14.92
CA ARG A 79 -24.36 29.21 15.85
C ARG A 79 -25.39 28.34 15.15
N ASP A 80 -25.67 28.63 13.88
CA ASP A 80 -26.86 28.12 13.19
C ASP A 80 -26.55 26.97 12.22
N SER A 81 -25.27 26.67 11.99
CA SER A 81 -24.81 25.60 11.10
C SER A 81 -23.77 24.72 11.78
N ASP A 82 -23.55 23.53 11.21
CA ASP A 82 -22.41 22.69 11.57
C ASP A 82 -21.09 23.40 11.23
N PRO A 83 -20.06 23.32 12.09
CA PRO A 83 -18.77 23.95 11.83
C PRO A 83 -18.00 23.24 10.72
N VAL A 84 -17.36 24.03 9.85
CA VAL A 84 -16.56 23.56 8.71
C VAL A 84 -15.18 24.22 8.79
N TRP A 85 -14.12 23.43 8.82
CA TRP A 85 -12.74 23.91 9.00
C TRP A 85 -11.90 23.79 7.73
N HIS A 86 -11.89 22.61 7.09
CA HIS A 86 -10.94 22.27 6.01
C HIS A 86 -9.46 22.48 6.37
N ASP A 87 -9.12 22.31 7.64
CA ASP A 87 -7.76 22.51 8.13
C ASP A 87 -6.93 21.24 8.07
N ASN A 88 -5.63 21.40 7.83
CA ASN A 88 -4.68 20.31 7.85
C ASN A 88 -3.87 20.33 9.14
N LEU A 89 -3.88 19.24 9.90
CA LEU A 89 -3.04 19.04 11.07
C LEU A 89 -1.88 18.10 10.71
N GLY A 90 -0.65 18.58 10.83
CA GLY A 90 0.56 17.92 10.34
C GLY A 90 1.11 18.56 9.06
N PRO A 91 2.02 17.88 8.33
CA PRO A 91 2.30 16.43 8.39
C PRO A 91 3.24 15.99 9.53
N MET A 92 3.20 14.70 9.88
CA MET A 92 4.03 14.12 10.95
C MET A 92 4.30 12.62 10.75
N TRP A 93 5.42 12.14 11.31
CA TRP A 93 5.79 10.71 11.33
C TRP A 93 5.18 10.00 12.53
N LEU A 94 4.31 9.02 12.29
CA LEU A 94 3.57 8.30 13.33
C LEU A 94 3.79 6.79 13.22
N LYS A 95 3.90 6.13 14.37
CA LYS A 95 3.85 4.66 14.43
C LYS A 95 2.40 4.18 14.41
N ASP A 96 2.16 2.95 13.98
CA ASP A 96 0.82 2.36 13.89
C ASP A 96 0.09 2.27 15.23
N ASP A 97 0.82 2.09 16.33
CA ASP A 97 0.31 2.06 17.70
C ASP A 97 0.09 3.45 18.32
N THR A 98 0.41 4.53 17.60
CA THR A 98 0.27 5.89 18.13
C THR A 98 -1.19 6.19 18.41
N LYS A 99 -1.46 6.65 19.64
CA LYS A 99 -2.80 7.00 20.10
C LYS A 99 -3.18 8.42 19.70
N ILE A 100 -4.36 8.55 19.10
CA ILE A 100 -4.93 9.80 18.60
C ILE A 100 -6.32 10.00 19.21
N THR A 101 -6.56 11.22 19.69
CA THR A 101 -7.87 11.62 20.23
C THR A 101 -8.22 13.01 19.70
N PHE A 102 -9.46 13.20 19.25
CA PHE A 102 -9.96 14.49 18.84
C PHE A 102 -10.94 15.04 19.88
N LYS A 103 -10.84 16.34 20.16
CA LYS A 103 -11.70 17.06 21.09
C LYS A 103 -12.30 18.26 20.38
N LEU A 104 -13.62 18.29 20.27
CA LEU A 104 -14.34 19.49 19.89
C LEU A 104 -14.33 20.44 21.09
N ARG A 105 -13.76 21.63 20.91
CA ARG A 105 -13.64 22.64 21.95
C ARG A 105 -14.31 23.93 21.52
N SER A 106 -14.77 24.69 22.51
CA SER A 106 -15.30 26.04 22.33
C SER A 106 -14.59 27.00 23.24
N ARG A 107 -14.40 28.23 22.76
CA ARG A 107 -13.86 29.32 23.56
C ARG A 107 -14.83 30.50 23.47
N SER A 108 -15.40 30.87 24.61
CA SER A 108 -16.30 32.02 24.70
C SER A 108 -15.54 33.35 24.73
N LEU A 109 -14.37 33.38 25.39
CA LEU A 109 -13.54 34.58 25.57
C LEU A 109 -12.05 34.21 25.48
N PRO A 110 -11.16 35.08 24.95
CA PRO A 110 -9.74 34.79 24.76
C PRO A 110 -9.00 34.31 26.00
N LEU A 111 -9.35 34.85 27.17
CA LEU A 111 -8.71 34.58 28.46
C LEU A 111 -9.35 33.41 29.23
N VAL A 112 -10.50 32.92 28.77
CA VAL A 112 -11.19 31.81 29.42
C VAL A 112 -10.69 30.49 28.82
N PRO A 113 -10.34 29.49 29.66
CA PRO A 113 -9.96 28.18 29.16
C PRO A 113 -11.02 27.59 28.24
N ALA A 114 -10.58 27.07 27.09
CA ALA A 114 -11.51 26.46 26.14
C ALA A 114 -12.17 25.22 26.77
N GLN A 115 -13.50 25.15 26.69
CA GLN A 115 -14.28 24.04 27.19
C GLN A 115 -14.35 22.93 26.15
N THR A 116 -14.21 21.68 26.59
CA THR A 116 -14.41 20.51 25.72
C THR A 116 -15.90 20.20 25.66
N ILE A 117 -16.46 20.19 24.46
CA ILE A 117 -17.88 19.92 24.20
C ILE A 117 -18.11 18.45 23.93
N ALA A 118 -17.23 17.85 23.15
CA ALA A 118 -17.28 16.45 22.81
C ALA A 118 -15.87 15.92 22.53
N THR A 119 -15.69 14.63 22.73
CA THR A 119 -14.42 13.93 22.53
C THR A 119 -14.69 12.66 21.75
N THR A 120 -13.81 12.31 20.84
CA THR A 120 -13.85 10.99 20.21
C THR A 120 -13.27 9.95 21.18
N LYS A 121 -13.53 8.66 20.96
CA LYS A 121 -12.67 7.64 21.57
C LYS A 121 -11.21 7.84 21.14
N THR A 122 -10.29 7.20 21.85
CA THR A 122 -8.89 7.16 21.44
C THR A 122 -8.74 6.08 20.38
N TYR A 123 -8.18 6.44 19.24
CA TYR A 123 -7.88 5.53 18.14
C TYR A 123 -6.39 5.28 18.04
N LYS A 124 -6.00 4.11 17.56
CA LYS A 124 -4.64 3.92 17.04
C LYS A 124 -4.56 4.37 15.58
N VAL A 125 -3.37 4.72 15.11
CA VAL A 125 -3.16 5.13 13.71
C VAL A 125 -3.62 4.05 12.75
N HIS A 126 -3.30 2.77 13.01
CA HIS A 126 -3.74 1.68 12.13
C HIS A 126 -5.27 1.60 12.02
N GLU A 127 -6.00 1.83 13.12
CA GLU A 127 -7.48 1.79 13.12
C GLU A 127 -8.06 2.90 12.25
N LEU A 128 -7.48 4.10 12.29
CA LEU A 128 -7.92 5.22 11.45
C LEU A 128 -7.67 4.96 9.97
N ILE A 129 -6.53 4.33 9.64
CA ILE A 129 -6.19 3.94 8.26
C ILE A 129 -7.19 2.89 7.75
N GLU A 130 -7.44 1.84 8.54
CA GLU A 130 -8.41 0.80 8.21
C GLU A 130 -9.82 1.36 8.02
N LEU A 131 -10.23 2.32 8.86
CA LEU A 131 -11.53 2.99 8.73
C LEU A 131 -11.65 3.78 7.43
N GLN A 132 -10.56 4.40 6.96
CA GLN A 132 -10.57 5.15 5.70
C GLN A 132 -10.57 4.21 4.48
N LYS A 133 -10.05 2.99 4.59
CA LYS A 133 -9.91 2.00 3.50
C LYS A 133 -8.91 2.41 2.41
N ASP A 134 -8.95 3.65 1.91
CA ASP A 134 -8.04 4.16 0.88
C ASP A 134 -7.39 5.49 1.31
N LEU A 135 -6.07 5.45 1.54
CA LEU A 135 -5.27 6.61 1.92
C LEU A 135 -4.90 7.52 0.74
N TYR A 136 -5.04 7.04 -0.50
CA TYR A 136 -4.71 7.81 -1.70
C TYR A 136 -5.93 8.57 -2.23
N ASP A 137 -7.15 8.13 -1.89
CA ASP A 137 -8.36 8.87 -2.21
C ASP A 137 -8.60 10.02 -1.23
N ARG A 138 -8.38 11.25 -1.72
CA ARG A 138 -8.60 12.51 -0.97
C ARG A 138 -10.07 12.78 -0.65
N ASN A 139 -11.00 12.08 -1.30
CA ASN A 139 -12.43 12.17 -1.05
C ASN A 139 -12.90 11.12 -0.04
N CYS A 140 -12.05 10.16 0.34
CA CYS A 140 -12.42 9.12 1.27
C CYS A 140 -12.43 9.64 2.72
N THR A 141 -13.61 9.95 3.24
CA THR A 141 -13.75 10.51 4.59
C THR A 141 -14.09 9.45 5.62
N ILE A 142 -13.60 9.62 6.84
CA ILE A 142 -14.02 8.85 8.01
C ILE A 142 -14.90 9.70 8.92
N LYS A 143 -15.95 9.08 9.46
CA LYS A 143 -16.87 9.69 10.41
C LYS A 143 -16.60 9.12 11.81
N LEU A 144 -15.97 9.92 12.66
CA LEU A 144 -15.62 9.56 14.03
C LEU A 144 -16.72 10.02 15.00
N PRO A 145 -17.35 9.12 15.78
CA PRO A 145 -18.35 9.51 16.76
C PRO A 145 -17.80 10.50 17.79
N LEU A 146 -18.57 11.54 18.08
CA LEU A 146 -18.29 12.53 19.11
C LEU A 146 -19.21 12.26 20.31
N GLU A 147 -18.59 11.96 21.45
CA GLU A 147 -19.30 11.71 22.70
C GLU A 147 -19.14 12.93 23.64
N PRO A 148 -20.18 13.32 24.39
CA PRO A 148 -20.04 14.36 25.40
C PRO A 148 -19.00 13.94 26.43
N PRO A 149 -18.23 14.88 27.00
CA PRO A 149 -17.28 14.57 28.05
C PRO A 149 -18.01 13.88 29.21
N SER A 150 -17.57 12.68 29.56
CA SER A 150 -18.15 11.92 30.66
C SER A 150 -18.01 12.76 31.93
N THR A 151 -19.12 13.26 32.47
CA THR A 151 -19.13 13.87 33.80
C THR A 151 -18.80 12.75 34.79
N SER A 152 -17.58 12.76 35.30
CA SER A 152 -17.07 11.79 36.26
C SER A 152 -17.85 11.92 37.57
N ASN A 153 -18.98 11.22 37.67
CA ASN A 153 -19.71 10.87 38.90
C ASN A 153 -20.89 9.90 38.66
N SER A 154 -21.10 9.41 37.44
CA SER A 154 -22.11 8.38 37.18
C SER A 154 -21.43 7.01 37.02
N PRO A 155 -21.86 5.97 37.76
CA PRO A 155 -21.30 4.63 37.62
C PRO A 155 -21.48 4.13 36.18
N PRO A 156 -20.61 3.22 35.69
CA PRO A 156 -20.68 2.71 34.34
C PRO A 156 -22.01 1.98 34.16
N SER A 157 -22.97 2.65 33.52
CA SER A 157 -24.22 2.00 33.12
C SER A 157 -23.87 0.92 32.10
N SER A 158 -24.24 -0.31 32.43
CA SER A 158 -24.10 -1.57 31.68
C SER A 158 -24.15 -1.42 30.15
N PRO A 159 -23.51 -2.33 29.39
CA PRO A 159 -23.48 -2.28 27.94
C PRO A 159 -24.91 -2.33 27.38
N ARG A 160 -25.42 -1.19 26.94
CA ARG A 160 -26.73 -1.09 26.31
C ARG A 160 -26.61 -1.68 24.91
N ASN A 161 -27.04 -2.94 24.80
CA ASN A 161 -27.26 -3.66 23.56
C ASN A 161 -28.17 -2.81 22.66
N THR A 162 -27.59 -2.11 21.68
CA THR A 162 -28.30 -1.25 20.73
C THR A 162 -28.26 -1.89 19.34
N LYS A 163 -28.94 -3.04 19.21
CA LYS A 163 -29.50 -3.43 17.91
C LYS A 163 -30.85 -2.72 17.77
N ASN A 164 -31.02 -2.04 16.64
CA ASN A 164 -32.25 -1.40 16.15
C ASN A 164 -32.65 -0.05 16.76
N THR A 165 -32.00 1.03 16.32
CA THR A 165 -32.75 2.23 15.86
C THR A 165 -31.96 2.95 14.77
N GLN A 166 -32.36 2.72 13.53
CA GLN A 166 -31.89 3.35 12.31
C GLN A 166 -32.48 4.78 12.29
N GLY A 167 -31.65 5.78 12.64
CA GLY A 167 -32.05 7.18 12.80
C GLY A 167 -30.99 7.97 13.58
N SER A 168 -29.75 7.93 13.10
CA SER A 168 -28.53 8.32 13.83
C SER A 168 -28.40 9.84 14.02
N ASN A 169 -29.10 10.41 15.01
CA ASN A 169 -28.88 11.76 15.53
C ASN A 169 -27.63 11.83 16.43
N THR A 170 -26.50 11.25 15.99
CA THR A 170 -25.26 11.21 16.77
C THR A 170 -24.28 12.22 16.22
N SER A 171 -23.70 13.02 17.13
CA SER A 171 -22.65 13.95 16.78
C SER A 171 -21.42 13.20 16.27
N ALA A 172 -20.73 13.75 15.28
CA ALA A 172 -19.56 13.11 14.70
C ALA A 172 -18.61 14.12 14.06
N LEU A 173 -17.33 13.78 14.04
CA LEU A 173 -16.27 14.50 13.37
C LEU A 173 -15.97 13.82 12.03
N ILE A 174 -15.92 14.59 10.95
CA ILE A 174 -15.61 14.10 9.61
C ILE A 174 -14.20 14.56 9.25
N ILE A 175 -13.30 13.60 9.01
CA ILE A 175 -11.91 13.86 8.64
C ILE A 175 -11.48 12.98 7.46
N ASN A 176 -10.32 13.28 6.89
CA ASN A 176 -9.60 12.47 5.91
C ASN A 176 -8.12 12.44 6.30
N LEU A 177 -7.48 11.28 6.23
CA LEU A 177 -6.04 11.09 6.38
C LEU A 177 -5.39 11.18 5.01
N ARG A 178 -4.31 11.94 4.92
CA ARG A 178 -3.57 12.19 3.68
C ARG A 178 -2.12 11.80 3.84
N LEU A 179 -1.56 11.28 2.75
CA LEU A 179 -0.12 11.26 2.56
C LEU A 179 0.28 12.63 1.98
N PRO A 180 1.27 13.32 2.56
CA PRO A 180 1.74 14.59 1.98
C PRO A 180 2.35 14.33 0.61
N SER A 181 2.17 15.24 -0.34
CA SER A 181 2.51 14.97 -1.75
C SER A 181 3.97 14.56 -2.00
N SER A 182 4.94 14.96 -1.16
CA SER A 182 6.31 14.45 -1.27
C SER A 182 6.44 12.94 -0.96
N ALA A 183 5.57 12.40 -0.12
CA ALA A 183 5.46 10.98 0.16
C ALA A 183 4.54 10.25 -0.85
N GLU A 184 3.50 10.91 -1.38
CA GLU A 184 2.67 10.39 -2.48
C GLU A 184 3.55 10.12 -3.71
N THR A 185 4.35 11.11 -4.16
CA THR A 185 5.21 10.93 -5.34
C THR A 185 6.30 9.89 -5.12
N ALA A 186 6.91 9.84 -3.93
CA ALA A 186 7.96 8.86 -3.64
C ALA A 186 7.40 7.43 -3.53
N THR A 187 6.25 7.23 -2.90
CA THR A 187 5.61 5.91 -2.82
C THR A 187 5.03 5.47 -4.15
N GLU A 188 4.45 6.38 -4.92
CA GLU A 188 4.00 6.13 -6.29
C GLU A 188 5.17 5.82 -7.22
N GLU A 189 6.29 6.54 -7.12
CA GLU A 189 7.50 6.26 -7.89
C GLU A 189 8.10 4.91 -7.51
N VAL A 190 8.14 4.55 -6.23
CA VAL A 190 8.57 3.22 -5.77
C VAL A 190 7.63 2.13 -6.29
N ALA A 191 6.32 2.35 -6.29
CA ALA A 191 5.35 1.41 -6.86
C ALA A 191 5.54 1.26 -8.37
N ARG A 192 5.66 2.37 -9.11
CA ARG A 192 5.96 2.38 -10.55
C ARG A 192 7.31 1.75 -10.86
N ALA A 193 8.33 1.95 -10.01
CA ALA A 193 9.64 1.34 -10.15
C ALA A 193 9.58 -0.18 -9.94
N ARG A 194 8.80 -0.66 -8.96
CA ARG A 194 8.55 -2.10 -8.76
C ARG A 194 7.83 -2.73 -9.95
N VAL A 195 6.80 -2.08 -10.49
CA VAL A 195 6.10 -2.56 -11.70
C VAL A 195 7.07 -2.64 -12.88
N ARG A 196 7.87 -1.60 -13.11
CA ARG A 196 8.93 -1.61 -14.15
C ARG A 196 9.94 -2.74 -13.93
N SER A 197 10.41 -2.93 -12.69
CA SER A 197 11.36 -3.99 -12.35
C SER A 197 10.78 -5.39 -12.62
N ASN A 198 9.51 -5.62 -12.28
CA ASN A 198 8.85 -6.91 -12.55
C ASN A 198 8.67 -7.16 -14.05
N SER A 199 8.35 -6.11 -14.82
CA SER A 199 8.24 -6.18 -16.28
C SER A 199 9.59 -6.56 -16.93
N VAL A 200 10.68 -5.92 -16.52
CA VAL A 200 12.03 -6.22 -17.03
C VAL A 200 12.45 -7.66 -16.70
N ARG A 201 12.12 -8.13 -15.49
CA ARG A 201 12.42 -9.51 -15.08
C ARG A 201 11.67 -10.53 -15.93
N LEU A 202 10.41 -10.25 -16.26
CA LEU A 202 9.60 -11.11 -17.12
C LEU A 202 10.15 -11.15 -18.55
N GLU A 203 10.56 -9.99 -19.07
CA GLU A 203 11.16 -9.88 -20.40
C GLU A 203 12.50 -10.64 -20.48
N GLN A 204 13.35 -10.53 -19.47
CA GLN A 204 14.58 -11.32 -19.37
C GLN A 204 14.29 -12.83 -19.35
N GLN A 205 13.29 -13.28 -18.58
CA GLN A 205 12.90 -14.70 -18.56
C GLN A 205 12.44 -15.18 -19.94
N GLN A 206 11.66 -14.39 -20.67
CA GLN A 206 11.22 -14.76 -22.02
C GLN A 206 12.38 -14.82 -23.02
N LEU A 207 13.32 -13.88 -22.94
CA LEU A 207 14.53 -13.88 -23.76
C LEU A 207 15.38 -15.13 -23.49
N GLN A 208 15.55 -15.50 -22.22
CA GLN A 208 16.31 -16.68 -21.84
C GLN A 208 15.66 -17.97 -22.36
N GLN A 209 14.33 -18.09 -22.26
CA GLN A 209 13.59 -19.23 -22.84
C GLN A 209 13.75 -19.32 -24.36
N ARG A 210 13.74 -18.20 -25.08
CA ARG A 210 13.98 -18.22 -26.55
C ARG A 210 15.38 -18.66 -26.90
N LEU A 211 16.39 -18.22 -26.14
CA LEU A 211 17.78 -18.62 -26.34
C LEU A 211 17.96 -20.13 -26.10
N GLU A 212 17.35 -20.67 -25.05
CA GLU A 212 17.36 -22.11 -24.77
C GLU A 212 16.68 -22.93 -25.89
N GLN A 213 15.54 -22.46 -26.39
CA GLN A 213 14.87 -23.10 -27.53
C GLN A 213 15.72 -23.07 -28.81
N GLN A 214 16.42 -21.96 -29.09
CA GLN A 214 17.33 -21.88 -30.23
C GLN A 214 18.51 -22.84 -30.09
N GLN A 215 19.11 -22.95 -28.90
CA GLN A 215 20.21 -23.89 -28.67
C GLN A 215 19.76 -25.35 -28.85
N GLN A 216 18.58 -25.72 -28.32
CA GLN A 216 18.02 -27.06 -28.53
C GLN A 216 17.77 -27.36 -30.01
N GLN A 217 17.25 -26.38 -30.77
CA GLN A 217 17.07 -26.54 -32.21
C GLN A 217 18.40 -26.73 -32.93
N GLN A 218 19.44 -25.97 -32.59
CA GLN A 218 20.78 -26.14 -33.20
C GLN A 218 21.40 -27.49 -32.86
N GLN A 219 21.31 -27.96 -31.61
CA GLN A 219 21.78 -29.29 -31.23
C GLN A 219 21.03 -30.39 -31.98
N SER A 220 19.70 -30.29 -32.10
CA SER A 220 18.92 -31.28 -32.86
C SER A 220 19.32 -31.35 -34.35
N GLN A 221 19.65 -30.21 -34.97
CA GLN A 221 20.15 -30.17 -36.35
C GLN A 221 21.56 -30.75 -36.50
N GLN A 222 22.45 -30.54 -35.51
CA GLN A 222 23.77 -31.16 -35.50
C GLN A 222 23.68 -32.68 -35.34
N THR A 223 22.82 -33.18 -34.43
CA THR A 223 22.60 -34.63 -34.26
C THR A 223 22.04 -35.27 -35.52
N GLN A 224 21.13 -34.61 -36.26
CA GLN A 224 20.65 -35.11 -37.55
C GLN A 224 21.73 -35.10 -38.64
N ARG A 225 22.63 -34.11 -38.64
CA ARG A 225 23.77 -34.09 -39.58
C ARG A 225 24.79 -35.18 -39.29
N HIS A 226 25.05 -35.49 -38.02
CA HIS A 226 25.98 -36.57 -37.65
C HIS A 226 25.35 -37.97 -37.76
N GLY A 227 24.03 -38.10 -37.60
CA GLY A 227 23.32 -39.38 -37.78
C GLY A 227 23.25 -39.89 -39.22
N LEU A 228 23.64 -39.09 -40.22
CA LEU A 228 23.74 -39.49 -41.63
C LEU A 228 25.16 -39.94 -42.03
N LEU A 229 26.12 -39.92 -41.11
CA LEU A 229 27.52 -40.22 -41.39
C LEU A 229 28.04 -41.39 -40.54
N LEU A 230 27.32 -42.51 -40.51
CA LEU A 230 27.83 -43.84 -40.13
C LEU A 230 26.81 -44.87 -40.59
N LYS A 231 26.92 -45.30 -41.85
CA LYS A 231 26.48 -46.65 -42.20
C LYS A 231 27.51 -47.59 -41.56
N PRO A 232 27.09 -48.52 -40.69
CA PRO A 232 27.96 -49.58 -40.19
C PRO A 232 28.02 -50.67 -41.27
N ASP A 233 28.65 -50.36 -42.40
CA ASP A 233 29.07 -51.37 -43.34
C ASP A 233 30.60 -51.24 -43.44
N ASP A 234 31.28 -52.32 -43.08
CA ASP A 234 32.71 -52.59 -43.23
C ASP A 234 33.71 -51.94 -42.25
N ILE A 235 33.76 -52.43 -41.00
CA ILE A 235 35.05 -52.63 -40.29
C ILE A 235 34.97 -53.93 -39.47
N ASP A 236 35.20 -55.06 -40.14
CA ASP A 236 35.78 -56.26 -39.52
C ASP A 236 37.25 -55.95 -39.20
N SER A 237 37.56 -55.69 -37.93
CA SER A 237 38.95 -55.71 -37.44
C SER A 237 38.95 -55.69 -35.91
N GLU A 238 38.98 -56.88 -35.33
CA GLU A 238 39.14 -57.11 -33.89
C GLU A 238 40.56 -56.74 -33.38
N GLU A 239 41.45 -56.24 -34.24
CA GLU A 239 42.83 -55.88 -33.88
C GLU A 239 43.04 -54.42 -33.45
N ASP A 240 42.22 -53.48 -33.92
CA ASP A 240 42.46 -52.05 -33.63
C ASP A 240 42.01 -51.60 -32.22
N LEU A 241 41.18 -52.38 -31.53
CA LEU A 241 40.79 -52.12 -30.14
C LEU A 241 41.90 -52.46 -29.13
N ARG A 242 42.91 -53.24 -29.52
CA ARG A 242 44.05 -53.58 -28.63
C ARG A 242 45.13 -52.50 -28.58
N LEU A 243 45.25 -51.65 -29.61
CA LEU A 243 46.28 -50.61 -29.67
C LEU A 243 45.94 -49.32 -28.90
N GLU A 244 44.66 -49.04 -28.66
CA GLU A 244 44.26 -47.82 -27.93
C GLU A 244 44.34 -47.97 -26.39
N ILE A 245 44.34 -49.21 -25.88
CA ILE A 245 44.50 -49.49 -24.44
C ILE A 245 45.96 -49.29 -24.01
N ASP A 246 46.93 -49.72 -24.82
CA ASP A 246 48.36 -49.55 -24.51
C ASP A 246 48.83 -48.08 -24.64
N ARG A 247 48.16 -47.28 -25.47
CA ARG A 247 48.46 -45.84 -25.58
C ARG A 247 48.04 -45.05 -24.33
N LYS A 248 46.99 -45.46 -23.62
CA LYS A 248 46.55 -44.79 -22.37
C LYS A 248 47.35 -45.18 -21.13
N ALA A 249 48.06 -46.31 -21.16
CA ALA A 249 49.00 -46.67 -20.10
C ALA A 249 50.33 -45.89 -20.18
N ALA A 250 50.70 -45.37 -21.36
CA ALA A 250 51.97 -44.66 -21.57
C ALA A 250 51.93 -43.15 -21.27
N LEU A 251 50.75 -42.55 -21.06
CA LEU A 251 50.59 -41.09 -20.87
C LEU A 251 50.22 -40.65 -19.45
N GLY A 252 50.23 -41.55 -18.46
CA GLY A 252 50.32 -41.16 -17.04
C GLY A 252 49.27 -40.16 -16.57
N GLU A 253 48.00 -40.32 -16.94
CA GLU A 253 46.91 -39.56 -16.32
C GLU A 253 46.51 -40.22 -14.99
N SER A 254 47.21 -39.81 -13.93
CA SER A 254 46.79 -40.08 -12.55
C SER A 254 45.60 -39.18 -12.20
N SER A 255 44.45 -39.81 -12.00
CA SER A 255 43.24 -39.22 -11.45
C SER A 255 43.48 -38.75 -10.01
N GLY A 256 43.67 -37.44 -9.82
CA GLY A 256 43.72 -36.79 -8.52
C GLY A 256 42.44 -36.00 -8.26
N SER A 257 41.45 -36.67 -7.68
CA SER A 257 40.29 -36.04 -7.05
C SER A 257 40.73 -35.31 -5.79
N GLU A 258 40.59 -33.97 -5.73
CA GLU A 258 40.66 -33.26 -4.46
C GLU A 258 39.71 -32.06 -4.39
N ALA A 259 39.26 -31.84 -3.16
CA ALA A 259 37.97 -31.29 -2.82
C ALA A 259 37.89 -29.76 -2.82
N VAL A 260 36.67 -29.32 -3.07
CA VAL A 260 36.13 -27.97 -2.91
C VAL A 260 36.36 -27.46 -1.47
N VAL A 261 37.04 -26.32 -1.32
CA VAL A 261 37.01 -25.50 -0.08
C VAL A 261 36.58 -24.07 -0.43
N TYR A 262 35.34 -23.75 -0.08
CA TYR A 262 34.82 -22.38 -0.13
C TYR A 262 35.50 -21.51 0.93
N LYS A 263 36.09 -20.39 0.50
CA LYS A 263 36.66 -19.38 1.38
C LYS A 263 35.61 -18.29 1.62
N THR A 264 34.89 -18.38 2.74
CA THR A 264 34.01 -17.32 3.24
C THR A 264 34.86 -16.18 3.78
N ILE A 265 34.72 -14.99 3.21
CA ILE A 265 35.34 -13.75 3.70
C ILE A 265 34.30 -13.06 4.58
N GLU A 266 34.50 -13.09 5.90
CA GLU A 266 33.79 -12.22 6.84
C GLU A 266 34.45 -10.84 6.85
N ILE A 267 33.69 -9.81 6.45
CA ILE A 267 34.08 -8.40 6.61
C ILE A 267 33.37 -7.88 7.85
N ILE A 268 34.14 -7.66 8.93
CA ILE A 268 33.70 -6.95 10.13
C ILE A 268 34.12 -5.47 10.01
N PRO A 269 33.21 -4.50 9.85
CA PRO A 269 33.56 -3.10 10.05
C PRO A 269 33.60 -2.77 11.56
N ARG A 270 34.80 -2.49 12.07
CA ARG A 270 35.01 -1.78 13.34
C ARG A 270 34.48 -0.36 13.20
N ILE A 271 33.42 -0.02 13.94
CA ILE A 271 33.03 1.37 14.19
C ILE A 271 33.70 1.79 15.50
N THR A 272 34.65 2.69 15.39
CA THR A 272 35.27 3.40 16.52
C THR A 272 34.33 4.54 16.92
N VAL A 273 33.93 4.55 18.19
CA VAL A 273 33.20 5.66 18.81
C VAL A 273 34.23 6.69 19.27
N ASN A 274 34.07 7.93 18.82
CA ASN A 274 34.60 9.13 19.47
C ASN A 274 33.42 10.06 19.75
#